data_AF-S7U0M5-F1
#
_entry.id   AF-S7U0M5-F1
#
_cell.length_a   1.000
_cell.length_b   1.000
_cell.length_c   1.000
_cell.angle_alpha   90.00
_cell.angle_beta   90.00
_cell.angle_gamma   90.00
#
_symmetry.space_group_name_H-M   'P 1'
#
loop_
_entity.id
_entity.type
_entity.pdbx_description
1 polymer ?
#
loop_
_entity_poly.entity_id
_entity_poly.type
_entity_poly.pdbx_seq_one_letter_code
_entity_poly.pdbx_strand_id
1 'polypeptide(L)' 'MTNCFTFSEIKKLSVNERIRIVQEIWDSIVEDQRALSLTEAQRDELDRRLDRQQEAPEDCRSWDEIKRKFDVS' A
#
# COMPACT_ATOMS: atom_id res chain seq x y z
N MET A 1 -23.36 4.18 15.51
CA MET A 1 -22.93 2.98 16.28
C MET A 1 -21.72 2.43 15.57
N THR A 2 -20.55 2.44 16.18
CA THR A 2 -19.33 1.89 15.55
C THR A 2 -19.38 0.38 15.65
N ASN A 3 -19.35 -0.33 14.52
CA ASN A 3 -19.25 -1.78 14.52
C ASN A 3 -17.88 -2.19 15.07
N CYS A 4 -17.86 -2.85 16.22
CA CYS A 4 -16.66 -3.46 16.77
C CYS A 4 -16.65 -4.92 16.34
N PHE A 5 -15.68 -5.31 15.52
CA PHE A 5 -15.47 -6.69 15.09
C PHE A 5 -14.22 -7.24 15.75
N THR A 6 -14.28 -8.50 16.17
CA THR A 6 -13.09 -9.26 16.54
C THR A 6 -12.36 -9.73 15.28
N PHE A 7 -11.04 -9.94 15.38
CA PHE A 7 -10.25 -10.48 14.26
C PHE A 7 -10.78 -11.84 13.77
N SER A 8 -11.30 -12.66 14.68
CA SER A 8 -11.93 -13.95 14.36
C SER A 8 -13.23 -13.79 13.56
N GLU A 9 -14.00 -12.73 13.78
CA GLU A 9 -15.20 -12.41 12.99
C GLU A 9 -14.83 -11.88 11.62
N ILE A 10 -13.81 -11.00 11.52
CA ILE A 10 -13.31 -10.50 10.23
C ILE A 10 -12.86 -11.66 9.33
N LYS A 11 -12.23 -12.69 9.88
CA LYS A 11 -11.81 -13.88 9.12
C LYS A 11 -12.98 -14.68 8.51
N LYS A 12 -14.19 -14.58 9.07
CA LYS A 12 -15.38 -15.27 8.55
C LYS A 12 -16.03 -14.54 7.36
N LEU A 13 -15.67 -13.27 7.14
CA LEU A 13 -16.18 -12.48 6.02
C LEU A 13 -15.62 -12.98 4.68
N SER A 14 -16.30 -12.61 3.59
CA SER A 14 -15.80 -12.85 2.24
C SER A 14 -14.47 -12.12 2.00
N VAL A 15 -13.71 -12.56 1.02
CA VAL A 15 -12.44 -11.90 0.63
C VAL A 15 -12.67 -10.42 0.31
N ASN A 16 -13.73 -10.09 -0.41
CA ASN A 16 -14.04 -8.71 -0.80
C ASN A 16 -14.34 -7.81 0.40
N GLU A 17 -15.10 -8.31 1.37
CA GLU A 17 -15.39 -7.56 2.61
C GLU A 17 -14.13 -7.36 3.45
N ARG A 18 -13.26 -8.37 3.53
CA ARG A 18 -11.97 -8.22 4.22
C ARG A 18 -11.08 -7.20 3.54
N ILE A 19 -11.03 -7.18 2.21
CA ILE A 19 -10.28 -6.17 1.45
C ILE A 19 -10.83 -4.77 1.73
N ARG A 20 -12.17 -4.60 1.75
CA ARG A 20 -12.83 -3.33 2.09
C ARG A 20 -12.40 -2.83 3.47
N ILE A 21 -12.45 -3.70 4.48
CA ILE A 21 -12.07 -3.35 5.85
C ILE A 21 -10.57 -2.99 5.92
N VAL A 22 -9.70 -3.73 5.23
CA VAL A 22 -8.27 -3.39 5.17
C VAL A 22 -8.07 -2.01 4.56
N GLN A 23 -8.79 -1.68 3.49
CA GLN A 23 -8.73 -0.37 2.87
C GLN A 23 -9.21 0.73 3.82
N GLU A 24 -10.35 0.55 4.48
CA GLU A 24 -10.88 1.54 5.43
C GLU A 24 -9.95 1.78 6.64
N ILE A 25 -9.31 0.72 7.16
CA ILE A 25 -8.28 0.85 8.21
C ILE A 25 -7.05 1.58 7.66
N TRP A 26 -6.65 1.29 6.43
CA TRP A 26 -5.50 1.96 5.83
C TRP A 26 -5.76 3.46 5.64
N ASP A 27 -6.94 3.82 5.15
CA ASP A 27 -7.37 5.21 4.98
C ASP A 27 -7.43 5.92 6.34
N SER A 28 -7.95 5.28 7.39
CA SER A 28 -7.99 5.89 8.73
C SER A 28 -6.60 6.12 9.32
N ILE A 29 -5.62 5.24 9.04
CA ILE A 29 -4.22 5.44 9.47
C ILE A 29 -3.62 6.66 8.77
N VAL A 30 -3.95 6.89 7.49
CA VAL A 30 -3.50 8.09 6.76
C VAL A 30 -4.13 9.34 7.35
N GLU A 31 -5.42 9.31 7.71
CA GLU A 31 -6.11 10.41 8.38
C GLU A 31 -5.53 10.69 9.78
N ASP A 32 -5.19 9.64 10.53
CA ASP A 32 -4.58 9.73 11.86
C ASP A 32 -3.08 10.02 11.84
N GLN A 33 -2.43 9.99 10.67
CA GLN A 33 -1.04 10.43 10.52
C GLN A 33 -0.97 11.94 10.76
N ARG A 34 -0.81 12.30 12.03
CA ARG A 34 -0.24 13.57 12.46
C ARG A 34 1.16 13.67 11.88
N ALA A 35 1.24 14.19 10.65
CA ALA A 35 2.44 14.52 9.89
C ALA A 35 3.67 13.70 10.32
N LEU A 36 3.83 12.50 9.77
CA LEU A 36 5.15 11.86 9.73
C LEU A 36 6.06 12.78 8.89
N SER A 37 6.70 13.73 9.57
CA SER A 37 7.61 14.66 8.92
C SER A 37 8.82 13.87 8.46
N LEU A 38 8.97 13.79 7.14
CA LEU A 38 10.16 13.25 6.54
C LEU A 38 11.34 14.15 6.91
N THR A 39 12.46 13.54 7.29
CA THR A 39 13.72 14.28 7.39
C THR A 39 14.14 14.78 6.01
N GLU A 40 15.01 15.79 5.95
CA GLU A 40 15.55 16.28 4.67
C GLU A 40 16.14 15.13 3.85
N ALA A 41 16.99 14.31 4.46
CA ALA A 41 17.62 13.18 3.80
C ALA A 41 16.63 12.14 3.26
N GLN A 42 15.47 11.96 3.91
CA GLN A 42 14.42 11.07 3.39
C GLN A 42 13.70 11.68 2.20
N ARG A 43 13.45 13.00 2.22
CA ARG A 43 12.87 13.70 1.06
C ARG A 43 13.82 13.68 -0.13
N ASP A 44 15.09 14.01 0.09
CA ASP A 44 16.13 13.99 -0.95
C ASP A 44 16.23 12.60 -1.62
N GLU A 45 16.18 11.52 -0.84
CA GLU A 45 16.20 10.16 -1.39
C GLU A 45 14.93 9.81 -2.17
N LEU A 46 13.76 10.30 -1.76
CA LEU A 46 12.53 10.11 -2.52
C LEU A 46 12.56 10.89 -3.83
N ASP A 47 12.99 12.14 -3.82
CA ASP A 47 13.13 12.98 -5.01
C ASP A 47 14.12 12.34 -6.00
N ARG A 48 15.29 11.89 -5.52
CA ARG A 48 16.27 11.16 -6.34
C ARG A 48 15.70 9.89 -6.99
N ARG A 49 14.83 9.16 -6.29
CA ARG A 49 14.18 7.95 -6.84
C ARG A 49 13.11 8.29 -7.86
N LEU A 50 12.36 9.36 -7.65
CA LEU A 50 11.35 9.86 -8.59
C LEU A 50 12.00 10.33 -9.89
N ASP A 51 13.11 11.08 -9.80
CA ASP A 51 13.85 11.53 -10.97
C ASP A 51 14.41 10.34 -11.77
N ARG A 52 15.04 9.37 -11.08
CA ARG A 52 15.52 8.14 -11.73
C ARG A 52 14.39 7.38 -12.42
N GLN A 53 13.20 7.29 -11.82
CA GLN A 53 12.06 6.61 -12.42
C GLN A 53 11.60 7.30 -13.71
N GLN A 54 11.65 8.64 -13.76
CA GLN A 54 11.30 9.41 -14.95
C GLN A 54 12.33 9.26 -16.06
N GLU A 55 13.61 9.18 -15.71
CA GLU A 55 14.72 9.06 -16.67
C GLU A 55 14.89 7.64 -17.22
N ALA A 56 14.61 6.60 -16.42
CA ALA A 56 14.73 5.19 -16.78
C ALA A 56 13.48 4.37 -16.43
N PRO A 57 12.33 4.58 -17.11
CA PRO A 57 11.12 3.80 -16.86
C PRO A 57 11.31 2.29 -17.04
N GLU A 58 12.28 1.88 -17.87
CA GLU A 58 12.66 0.49 -18.13
C GLU A 58 13.29 -0.22 -16.92
N ASP A 59 13.79 0.53 -15.93
CA ASP A 59 14.27 -0.04 -14.67
C ASP A 59 13.09 -0.48 -13.76
N CYS A 60 11.87 -0.08 -14.09
CA CYS A 60 10.66 -0.51 -13.41
C CYS A 60 10.10 -1.76 -14.07
N ARG A 61 9.80 -2.79 -13.27
CA ARG A 61 9.09 -3.97 -13.77
C ARG A 61 7.62 -3.66 -13.94
N SER A 62 7.05 -4.09 -15.05
CA SER A 62 5.60 -3.98 -15.25
C SER A 62 4.85 -4.92 -14.29
N TRP A 63 3.61 -4.57 -13.97
CA TRP A 63 2.77 -5.44 -13.14
C TRP A 63 2.52 -6.80 -13.80
N ASP A 64 2.44 -6.84 -15.13
CA ASP A 64 2.27 -8.08 -15.89
C ASP A 64 3.53 -8.97 -15.84
N GLU A 65 4.73 -8.38 -15.82
CA GLU A 65 5.97 -9.12 -15.61
C GLU A 65 6.04 -9.73 -14.21
N ILE A 66 5.65 -8.96 -13.19
CA ILE A 66 5.64 -9.43 -11.81
C ILE A 66 4.59 -10.53 -11.65
N LYS A 67 3.37 -10.32 -12.14
CA LYS A 67 2.31 -11.35 -12.14
C LYS A 67 2.80 -12.62 -12.80
N ARG A 68 3.33 -12.56 -14.02
CA ARG A 68 3.84 -13.74 -14.74
C ARG A 68 4.93 -14.50 -13.97
N LYS A 69 5.75 -13.79 -13.18
CA LYS A 69 6.77 -14.41 -12.33
C LYS A 69 6.18 -15.14 -11.12
N PHE A 70 5.08 -14.66 -10.57
CA PHE A 70 4.45 -15.18 -9.35
C PHE A 70 3.14 -15.95 -9.61
N ASP A 71 2.72 -16.06 -10.87
CA ASP A 71 1.62 -16.89 -11.31
C ASP A 71 2.08 -18.36 -11.29
N VAL A 72 2.06 -18.93 -10.10
CA VAL A 72 2.24 -20.37 -9.88
C VAL A 72 0.86 -20.99 -9.99
N SER A 73 0.69 -21.90 -10.95
CA SER A 73 -0.51 -22.71 -11.18
C SER A 73 -0.94 -23.51 -9.95
#